data_AF-A0A352KNC4-F1
#
_entry.id   AF-A0A352KNC4-F1
#
_cell.length_a   1.000
_cell.length_b   1.000
_cell.length_c   1.000
_cell.angle_alpha   90.00
_cell.angle_beta   90.00
_cell.angle_gamma   90.00
#
_symmetry.space_group_name_H-M   'P 1'
#
loop_
_entity.id
_entity.type
_entity.pdbx_description
1 polymer ?
#
loop_
_entity_poly.entity_id
_entity_poly.type
_entity_poly.pdbx_seq_one_letter_code
_entity_poly.pdbx_strand_id
1 'polypeptide(L)'
;MDTPLDPQALNQLFIEARTHSHWQNKEVSDELLKQLYDLCKWGPTSMNCSPMRLVFVRSHAAKEQLKPLLSAGNVEKTMSAPVTAIVASDHQFYEHFPLLFPHSTTARDRFANDQTATDITAFRNSSLQGAYLIIAARSLGLDCGPMSGFDNEALDKVS
;
A
#
# COMPACT_ATOMS: atom_id res chain seq x y z
N MET A 1 -0.88 -23.52 -12.15
CA MET A 1 -1.18 -22.33 -12.97
C MET A 1 -0.38 -22.54 -14.23
N ASP A 2 -1.05 -22.88 -15.33
CA ASP A 2 -0.39 -23.55 -16.45
C ASP A 2 -0.42 -22.71 -17.73
N THR A 3 -1.07 -21.53 -17.69
CA THR A 3 -1.16 -20.58 -18.80
C THR A 3 -0.67 -19.21 -18.32
N PRO A 4 0.38 -18.64 -18.94
CA PRO A 4 0.84 -17.29 -18.63
C PRO A 4 -0.16 -16.23 -19.14
N LEU A 5 -0.07 -15.01 -18.60
CA LEU A 5 -0.77 -13.85 -19.15
C LEU A 5 -0.25 -13.52 -20.55
N ASP A 6 -1.09 -12.87 -21.37
CA ASP A 6 -0.67 -12.43 -22.69
C ASP A 6 0.44 -11.35 -22.60
N PRO A 7 1.24 -11.16 -23.66
CA PRO A 7 2.35 -10.20 -23.65
C PRO A 7 1.93 -8.75 -23.36
N GLN A 8 0.73 -8.33 -23.76
CA GLN A 8 0.26 -6.97 -23.53
C GLN A 8 -0.01 -6.73 -22.04
N ALA A 9 -0.63 -7.69 -21.36
CA ALA A 9 -0.81 -7.65 -19.91
C ALA A 9 0.55 -7.61 -19.17
N LEU A 10 1.53 -8.41 -19.61
CA LEU A 10 2.88 -8.38 -19.02
C LEU A 10 3.58 -7.03 -19.24
N ASN A 11 3.39 -6.42 -20.41
CA ASN A 11 3.92 -5.08 -20.69
C ASN A 11 3.32 -4.03 -19.76
N GLN A 12 2.00 -4.02 -19.61
CA GLN A 12 1.29 -3.07 -18.76
C GLN A 12 1.63 -3.21 -17.28
N LEU A 13 1.77 -4.43 -16.77
CA LEU A 13 2.04 -4.67 -15.36
C LEU A 13 3.52 -4.45 -14.99
N PHE A 14 4.44 -4.86 -15.87
CA PHE A 14 5.86 -5.03 -15.52
C PHE A 14 6.85 -4.38 -16.49
N ILE A 15 6.78 -4.68 -17.80
CA ILE A 15 7.91 -4.42 -18.71
C ILE A 15 7.99 -2.94 -19.13
N GLU A 16 6.85 -2.33 -19.47
CA GLU A 16 6.79 -0.95 -19.94
C GLU A 16 6.47 0.04 -18.80
N ALA A 17 5.94 -0.45 -17.69
CA ALA A 17 5.55 0.39 -16.57
C ALA A 17 6.76 1.07 -15.90
N ARG A 18 6.58 2.32 -15.45
CA ARG A 18 7.65 3.14 -14.84
C ARG A 18 7.18 3.76 -13.53
N THR A 19 8.10 4.37 -12.80
CA THR A 19 7.77 5.24 -11.67
C THR A 19 7.38 6.60 -12.21
N HIS A 20 6.13 7.01 -12.00
CA HIS A 20 5.62 8.31 -12.47
C HIS A 20 5.78 9.40 -11.41
N SER A 21 6.01 10.64 -11.87
CA SER A 21 6.03 11.85 -11.02
C SER A 21 5.14 12.98 -11.56
N HIS A 22 4.45 12.74 -12.67
CA HIS A 22 3.56 13.70 -13.32
C HIS A 22 2.24 13.01 -13.63
N TRP A 23 1.13 13.72 -13.43
CA TRP A 23 -0.20 13.14 -13.44
C TRP A 23 -1.12 13.83 -14.41
N GLN A 24 -2.03 13.04 -14.98
CA GLN A 24 -3.15 13.59 -15.73
C GLN A 24 -4.11 14.28 -14.77
N ASN A 25 -4.74 15.36 -15.24
CA ASN A 25 -5.86 15.97 -14.52
C ASN A 25 -7.13 15.13 -14.71
N LYS A 26 -7.14 13.93 -14.13
CA LYS A 26 -8.22 12.95 -14.20
C LYS A 26 -8.52 12.41 -12.81
N GLU A 27 -9.77 12.53 -12.39
CA GLU A 27 -10.22 12.02 -11.11
C GLU A 27 -10.24 10.49 -11.09
N VAL A 28 -10.05 9.92 -9.89
CA VAL A 28 -10.17 8.49 -9.61
C VAL A 28 -11.39 8.30 -8.71
N SER A 29 -12.39 7.57 -9.21
CA SER A 29 -13.67 7.40 -8.52
C SER A 29 -13.57 6.48 -7.30
N ASP A 30 -14.55 6.57 -6.41
CA ASP A 30 -14.66 5.70 -5.22
C ASP A 30 -14.77 4.23 -5.62
N GLU A 31 -15.51 3.93 -6.69
CA GLU A 31 -15.68 2.59 -7.21
C GLU A 31 -14.34 2.01 -7.68
N LEU A 32 -13.52 2.82 -8.36
CA LEU A 32 -12.21 2.40 -8.83
C LEU A 32 -11.23 2.17 -7.67
N LEU A 33 -11.27 3.01 -6.62
CA LEU A 33 -10.47 2.79 -5.41
C LEU A 33 -10.90 1.55 -4.64
N LYS A 34 -12.20 1.27 -4.61
CA LYS A 34 -12.72 0.03 -4.03
C LYS A 34 -12.25 -1.20 -4.81
N GLN A 35 -12.32 -1.17 -6.14
CA GLN A 35 -11.78 -2.23 -7.00
C GLN A 35 -10.29 -2.43 -6.78
N LEU A 36 -9.53 -1.33 -6.66
CA LEU A 36 -8.10 -1.37 -6.35
C LEU A 36 -7.84 -2.09 -5.03
N TYR A 37 -8.58 -1.75 -3.97
CA TYR A 37 -8.48 -2.43 -2.68
C TYR A 37 -8.88 -3.92 -2.76
N ASP A 38 -9.98 -4.21 -3.45
CA ASP A 38 -10.51 -5.57 -3.57
C ASP A 38 -9.55 -6.51 -4.30
N LEU A 39 -8.75 -5.98 -5.23
CA LEU A 39 -7.63 -6.69 -5.81
C LEU A 39 -6.47 -6.74 -4.82
N CYS A 40 -6.01 -5.59 -4.30
CA CYS A 40 -4.72 -5.55 -3.61
C CYS A 40 -4.69 -6.29 -2.27
N LYS A 41 -5.84 -6.46 -1.60
CA LYS A 41 -5.93 -7.14 -0.30
C LYS A 41 -5.51 -8.62 -0.34
N TRP A 42 -5.47 -9.23 -1.53
CA TRP A 42 -5.02 -10.60 -1.75
C TRP A 42 -3.49 -10.75 -1.86
N GLY A 43 -2.74 -9.65 -1.69
CA GLY A 43 -1.28 -9.69 -1.65
C GLY A 43 -0.78 -10.68 -0.60
N PRO A 44 -0.01 -11.71 -0.98
CA PRO A 44 0.40 -12.77 -0.05
C PRO A 44 1.39 -12.24 0.99
N THR A 45 1.27 -12.74 2.21
CA THR A 45 2.11 -12.37 3.35
C THR A 45 2.53 -13.60 4.16
N SER A 46 3.62 -13.50 4.91
CA SER A 46 4.02 -14.54 5.84
C SER A 46 2.91 -14.80 6.85
N MET A 47 2.56 -16.07 7.09
CA MET A 47 1.44 -16.47 7.98
C MET A 47 0.11 -15.82 7.62
N ASN A 48 -0.07 -15.35 6.37
CA ASN A 48 -1.27 -14.63 5.95
C ASN A 48 -1.61 -13.42 6.84
N CYS A 49 -0.59 -12.82 7.50
CA CYS A 49 -0.77 -11.84 8.56
C CYS A 49 -1.43 -10.52 8.12
N SER A 50 -1.32 -10.16 6.84
CA SER A 50 -2.05 -9.04 6.22
C SER A 50 -2.01 -7.70 6.99
N PRO A 51 -0.81 -7.18 7.36
CA PRO A 51 -0.69 -5.99 8.20
C PRO A 51 -0.94 -4.67 7.46
N MET A 52 -1.04 -4.65 6.13
CA MET A 52 -1.24 -3.40 5.39
C MET A 52 -2.54 -2.70 5.79
N ARG A 53 -2.45 -1.38 6.00
CA ARG A 53 -3.59 -0.46 6.10
C ARG A 53 -3.42 0.61 5.04
N LEU A 54 -4.52 1.00 4.38
CA LEU A 54 -4.49 1.98 3.29
C LEU A 54 -5.34 3.20 3.63
N VAL A 55 -4.77 4.38 3.41
CA VAL A 55 -5.48 5.65 3.46
C VAL A 55 -5.35 6.34 2.10
N PHE A 56 -6.48 6.67 1.47
CA PHE A 56 -6.51 7.38 0.20
C PHE A 56 -6.75 8.88 0.44
N VAL A 57 -5.71 9.69 0.28
CA VAL A 57 -5.74 11.15 0.41
C VAL A 57 -6.07 11.76 -0.96
N ARG A 58 -7.18 12.53 -1.03
CA ARG A 58 -7.72 13.04 -2.30
C ARG A 58 -8.11 14.50 -2.26
N SER A 59 -8.79 14.92 -1.20
CA SER A 59 -9.26 16.29 -1.07
C SER A 59 -8.08 17.24 -0.98
N HIS A 60 -8.27 18.45 -1.52
CA HIS A 60 -7.26 19.50 -1.44
C HIS A 60 -6.86 19.80 0.02
N ALA A 61 -7.85 19.86 0.92
CA ALA A 61 -7.62 20.07 2.35
C ALA A 61 -6.74 18.97 2.99
N ALA A 62 -7.01 17.70 2.71
CA ALA A 62 -6.21 16.60 3.25
C ALA A 62 -4.78 16.58 2.65
N LYS A 63 -4.63 16.94 1.37
CA LYS A 63 -3.30 17.09 0.77
C LYS A 63 -2.51 18.25 1.37
N GLU A 64 -3.15 19.38 1.69
CA GLU A 64 -2.47 20.49 2.37
C GLU A 64 -2.03 20.11 3.80
N GLN A 65 -2.75 19.21 4.49
CA GLN A 65 -2.29 18.63 5.76
C GLN A 65 -1.08 17.70 5.57
N LEU A 66 -1.05 16.93 4.47
CA LEU A 66 0.06 16.03 4.15
C LEU A 66 1.32 16.78 3.70
N LYS A 67 1.16 17.89 2.97
CA LYS A 67 2.23 18.69 2.35
C LYS A 67 3.42 19.03 3.25
N PRO A 68 3.26 19.55 4.49
CA PRO A 68 4.40 19.88 5.35
C PRO A 68 5.19 18.64 5.80
N LEU A 69 4.62 17.44 5.66
CA LEU A 69 5.26 16.18 6.04
C LEU A 69 6.11 15.59 4.92
N LEU A 70 6.00 16.11 3.70
CA LEU A 70 6.71 15.60 2.54
C LEU A 70 8.12 16.20 2.44
N SER A 71 9.09 15.40 2.03
CA SER A 71 10.38 15.92 1.58
C SER A 71 10.19 16.82 0.35
N ALA A 72 11.03 17.86 0.21
CA ALA A 72 10.88 18.87 -0.84
C ALA A 72 10.70 18.29 -2.26
N GLY A 73 11.48 17.26 -2.63
CA GLY A 73 11.39 16.61 -3.95
C GLY A 73 10.12 15.79 -4.18
N ASN A 74 9.29 15.58 -3.15
CA ASN A 74 8.04 14.84 -3.23
C ASN A 74 6.80 15.75 -3.25
N VAL A 75 6.93 17.04 -2.90
CA VAL A 75 5.79 17.94 -2.73
C VAL A 75 4.98 18.06 -4.02
N GLU A 76 5.59 18.48 -5.12
CA GLU A 76 4.87 18.78 -6.37
C GLU A 76 4.11 17.58 -6.92
N LYS A 77 4.78 16.42 -7.02
CA LYS A 77 4.16 15.19 -7.52
C LYS A 77 3.05 14.67 -6.62
N THR A 78 3.13 14.90 -5.31
CA THR A 78 2.08 14.45 -4.38
C THR A 78 0.87 15.36 -4.44
N MET A 79 1.09 16.68 -4.48
CA MET A 79 0.00 17.65 -4.54
C MET A 79 -0.79 17.54 -5.85
N SER A 80 -0.11 17.26 -6.97
CA SER A 80 -0.71 17.09 -8.29
C SER A 80 -1.34 15.70 -8.54
N ALA A 81 -0.97 14.66 -7.78
CA ALA A 81 -1.54 13.31 -7.95
C ALA A 81 -3.04 13.31 -7.67
N PRO A 82 -3.93 12.71 -8.49
CA PRO A 82 -5.37 12.68 -8.19
C PRO A 82 -5.68 11.97 -6.86
N VAL A 83 -4.86 10.98 -6.49
CA VAL A 83 -4.92 10.26 -5.21
C VAL A 83 -3.50 10.03 -4.71
N THR A 84 -3.28 10.23 -3.41
CA THR A 84 -2.08 9.75 -2.71
C THR A 84 -2.50 8.62 -1.78
N ALA A 85 -2.01 7.41 -2.02
CA ALA A 85 -2.22 6.27 -1.13
C ALA A 85 -1.10 6.22 -0.10
N ILE A 86 -1.45 6.26 1.18
CA ILE A 86 -0.54 5.97 2.30
C ILE A 86 -0.66 4.47 2.60
N VAL A 87 0.47 3.78 2.54
CA VAL A 87 0.59 2.37 2.90
C VAL A 87 1.15 2.29 4.32
N ALA A 88 0.28 2.13 5.30
CA ALA A 88 0.64 1.98 6.71
C ALA A 88 0.77 0.49 7.08
N SER A 89 1.49 0.22 8.17
CA SER A 89 1.61 -1.11 8.77
C SER A 89 0.88 -1.17 10.11
N ASP A 90 0.04 -2.19 10.28
CA ASP A 90 -0.54 -2.54 11.56
C ASP A 90 0.46 -3.35 12.39
N HIS A 91 0.93 -2.82 13.50
CA HIS A 91 1.83 -3.49 14.45
C HIS A 91 1.09 -4.41 15.43
N GLN A 92 -0.24 -4.51 15.33
CA GLN A 92 -1.08 -5.45 16.06
C GLN A 92 -1.75 -6.47 15.14
N PHE A 93 -1.20 -6.69 13.93
CA PHE A 93 -1.72 -7.64 12.94
C PHE A 93 -2.02 -9.04 13.51
N TYR A 94 -1.27 -9.44 14.55
CA TYR A 94 -1.36 -10.74 15.20
C TYR A 94 -2.70 -10.97 15.90
N GLU A 95 -3.45 -9.91 16.23
CA GLU A 95 -4.81 -10.02 16.78
C GLU A 95 -5.78 -10.68 15.79
N HIS A 96 -5.46 -10.66 14.48
CA HIS A 96 -6.27 -11.30 13.44
C HIS A 96 -5.90 -12.77 13.18
N PHE A 97 -4.87 -13.31 13.82
CA PHE A 97 -4.41 -14.69 13.60
C PHE A 97 -5.45 -15.78 13.87
N PRO A 98 -6.36 -15.65 14.86
CA PRO A 98 -7.44 -16.62 15.02
C PRO A 98 -8.28 -16.81 13.75
N LEU A 99 -8.38 -15.78 12.91
CA LEU A 99 -9.08 -15.83 11.62
C LEU A 99 -8.12 -16.16 10.46
N LEU A 100 -7.00 -15.45 10.36
CA LEU A 100 -6.13 -15.47 9.17
C LEU A 100 -5.10 -16.60 9.18
N PHE A 101 -4.73 -17.10 10.36
CA PHE A 101 -3.73 -18.15 10.54
C PHE A 101 -4.14 -19.16 11.65
N PRO A 102 -5.34 -19.75 11.57
CA PRO A 102 -5.93 -20.54 12.66
C PRO A 102 -5.15 -21.83 12.99
N HIS A 103 -4.26 -22.28 12.10
CA HIS A 103 -3.47 -23.49 12.29
C HIS A 103 -2.40 -23.34 13.39
N SER A 104 -2.01 -22.12 13.75
CA SER A 104 -1.04 -21.90 14.83
C SER A 104 -1.72 -21.25 16.03
N THR A 105 -1.84 -22.02 17.10
CA THR A 105 -2.44 -21.56 18.37
C THR A 105 -1.51 -20.66 19.19
N THR A 106 -0.21 -20.59 18.85
CA THR A 106 0.80 -19.83 19.60
C THR A 106 1.35 -18.62 18.84
N ALA A 107 1.00 -18.47 17.56
CA ALA A 107 1.55 -17.40 16.73
C ALA A 107 1.18 -16.02 17.25
N ARG A 108 -0.06 -15.81 17.73
CA ARG A 108 -0.50 -14.53 18.28
C ARG A 108 0.40 -14.10 19.43
N ASP A 109 0.53 -14.96 20.45
CA ASP A 109 1.27 -14.65 21.66
C ASP A 109 2.76 -14.47 21.41
N ARG A 110 3.32 -15.17 20.41
CA ARG A 110 4.71 -14.94 20.00
C ARG A 110 4.94 -13.50 19.56
N PHE A 111 4.08 -12.94 18.70
CA PHE A 111 4.23 -11.57 18.23
C PHE A 111 3.84 -10.53 19.28
N ALA A 112 2.78 -10.81 20.05
CA ALA A 112 2.38 -9.94 21.16
C ALA A 112 3.49 -9.76 22.21
N ASN A 113 4.39 -10.75 22.36
CA ASN A 113 5.50 -10.72 23.33
C ASN A 113 6.87 -10.40 22.71
N ASP A 114 6.96 -10.14 21.41
CA ASP A 114 8.22 -9.82 20.72
C ASP A 114 8.02 -8.65 19.75
N GLN A 115 8.30 -7.44 20.26
CA GLN A 115 8.17 -6.20 19.49
C GLN A 115 9.08 -6.18 18.27
N THR A 116 10.31 -6.70 18.39
CA THR A 116 11.27 -6.73 17.27
C THR A 116 10.75 -7.60 16.15
N ALA A 117 10.25 -8.80 16.47
CA ALA A 117 9.65 -9.69 15.48
C ALA A 117 8.39 -9.07 14.84
N THR A 118 7.57 -8.38 15.63
CA THR A 118 6.38 -7.65 15.17
C THR A 118 6.74 -6.56 14.18
N ASP A 119 7.66 -5.67 14.52
CA ASP A 119 8.03 -4.53 13.67
C ASP A 119 8.60 -4.98 12.32
N ILE A 120 9.52 -5.96 12.35
CA ILE A 120 10.11 -6.51 11.14
C ILE A 120 9.05 -7.20 10.27
N THR A 121 8.12 -7.92 10.88
CA THR A 121 7.06 -8.64 10.16
C THR A 121 6.06 -7.67 9.56
N ALA A 122 5.63 -6.66 10.33
CA ALA A 122 4.70 -5.63 9.89
C ALA A 122 5.28 -4.86 8.70
N PHE A 123 6.51 -4.33 8.85
CA PHE A 123 7.21 -3.57 7.80
C PHE A 123 7.41 -4.37 6.51
N ARG A 124 7.92 -5.60 6.62
CA ARG A 124 8.19 -6.43 5.43
C ARG A 124 6.91 -6.78 4.69
N ASN A 125 5.87 -7.20 5.42
CA ASN A 125 4.65 -7.69 4.79
C ASN A 125 3.75 -6.54 4.29
N SER A 126 3.75 -5.37 4.96
CA SER A 126 3.08 -4.18 4.41
C SER A 126 3.77 -3.70 3.15
N SER A 127 5.11 -3.76 3.07
CA SER A 127 5.86 -3.45 1.85
C SER A 127 5.52 -4.39 0.69
N LEU A 128 5.39 -5.70 0.96
CA LEU A 128 4.95 -6.68 -0.04
C LEU A 128 3.53 -6.39 -0.54
N GLN A 129 2.60 -6.07 0.36
CA GLN A 129 1.24 -5.69 -0.02
C GLN A 129 1.20 -4.34 -0.75
N GLY A 130 2.09 -3.40 -0.42
CA GLY A 130 2.29 -2.16 -1.18
C GLY A 130 2.78 -2.40 -2.61
N ALA A 131 3.70 -3.35 -2.82
CA ALA A 131 4.08 -3.78 -4.17
C ALA A 131 2.87 -4.39 -4.91
N TYR A 132 2.05 -5.17 -4.21
CA TYR A 132 0.84 -5.76 -4.78
C TYR A 132 -0.22 -4.69 -5.13
N LEU A 133 -0.34 -3.62 -4.33
CA LEU A 133 -1.15 -2.44 -4.65
C LEU A 133 -0.72 -1.77 -5.96
N ILE A 134 0.59 -1.63 -6.20
CA ILE A 134 1.12 -1.06 -7.45
C ILE A 134 0.71 -1.91 -8.65
N ILE A 135 0.85 -3.23 -8.56
CA ILE A 135 0.45 -4.15 -9.64
C ILE A 135 -1.06 -4.13 -9.85
N ALA A 136 -1.85 -4.10 -8.78
CA ALA A 136 -3.31 -3.98 -8.85
C ALA A 136 -3.73 -2.66 -9.52
N ALA A 137 -3.10 -1.53 -9.18
CA ALA A 137 -3.35 -0.24 -9.82
C ALA A 137 -3.12 -0.32 -11.34
N ARG A 138 -1.99 -0.90 -11.76
CA ARG A 138 -1.67 -1.10 -13.18
C ARG A 138 -2.66 -2.00 -13.90
N SER A 139 -3.16 -3.05 -13.24
CA SER A 139 -4.18 -3.92 -13.82
C SER A 139 -5.50 -3.19 -14.11
N LEU A 140 -5.77 -2.09 -13.40
CA LEU A 140 -6.95 -1.24 -13.56
C LEU A 140 -6.70 -0.02 -14.45
N GLY A 141 -5.54 0.06 -15.13
CA GLY A 141 -5.18 1.16 -16.01
C GLY A 141 -4.75 2.45 -15.29
N LEU A 142 -4.42 2.35 -14.00
CA LEU A 142 -3.72 3.41 -13.25
C LEU A 142 -2.21 3.20 -13.32
N ASP A 143 -1.43 4.19 -12.90
CA ASP A 143 0.01 3.99 -12.64
C ASP A 143 0.42 4.66 -11.33
N CYS A 144 1.62 4.36 -10.86
CA CYS A 144 2.08 4.71 -9.51
C CYS A 144 3.43 5.42 -9.51
N GLY A 145 3.62 6.24 -8.48
CA GLY A 145 4.86 6.96 -8.19
C GLY A 145 5.30 6.67 -6.77
N PRO A 146 5.66 5.41 -6.44
CA PRO A 146 6.04 5.05 -5.08
C PRO A 146 7.20 5.91 -4.62
N MET A 147 7.11 6.38 -3.38
CA MET A 147 8.10 7.26 -2.79
C MET A 147 8.28 6.94 -1.32
N SER A 148 9.54 7.00 -0.89
CA SER A 148 9.91 7.32 0.48
C SER A 148 10.26 8.82 0.54
N GLY A 149 10.51 9.36 1.72
CA GLY A 149 10.84 10.78 1.89
C GLY A 149 9.63 11.60 2.31
N PHE A 150 9.09 11.22 3.47
CA PHE A 150 8.15 11.98 4.26
C PHE A 150 8.44 11.66 5.73
N ASP A 151 7.97 12.50 6.65
CA ASP A 151 8.11 12.30 8.08
C ASP A 151 7.06 11.29 8.56
N ASN A 152 7.51 10.06 8.84
CA ASN A 152 6.63 8.97 9.29
C ASN A 152 6.02 9.28 10.66
N GLU A 153 6.82 9.75 11.63
CA GLU A 153 6.33 10.01 12.99
C GLU A 153 5.32 11.15 13.03
N ALA A 154 5.52 12.18 12.20
CA ALA A 154 4.57 13.27 12.09
C ALA A 154 3.29 12.83 11.37
N LEU A 155 3.39 11.97 10.35
CA LEU A 155 2.22 11.42 9.65
C LEU A 155 1.37 10.54 10.56
N ASP A 156 1.99 9.68 11.37
CA ASP A 156 1.29 8.80 12.32
C ASP A 156 0.46 9.58 13.37
N LYS A 157 0.82 10.84 13.65
CA LYS A 157 0.10 11.70 14.61
C LYS A 157 -1.13 12.40 14.03
N VAL A 158 -1.27 12.43 12.70
CA VAL A 158 -2.33 13.19 12.01
C VAL A 158 -3.19 12.33 11.09
N SER A 159 -2.90 11.03 11.00
CA SER A 159 -3.61 10.06 10.16
C SER A 159 -4.69 9.28 10.91
#